data_AF-A0A0M4JS47-F1
#
_entry.id   AF-A0A0M4JS47-F1
#
_cell.length_a   1.000
_cell.length_b   1.000
_cell.length_c   1.000
_cell.angle_alpha   90.00
_cell.angle_beta   90.00
_cell.angle_gamma   90.00
#
_symmetry.space_group_name_H-M   'P 1'
#
loop_
_entity.id
_entity.type
_entity.pdbx_description
1 polymer ?
#
loop_
_entity_poly.entity_id
_entity_poly.type
_entity_poly.pdbx_seq_one_letter_code
_entity_poly.pdbx_strand_id
1 'polypeptide(L)'
;MKKLLTLFSVTSLFVSTSNMVISCEKEKVINFVLPEQPQSEEDIVDALDYYIDEKAKVDEIINSELVACSNCNENQKNQILLNSGEARQWSVVYETFIKAYKSYKMLIFDCEELESKTSQIKYKRESTNSFDEYIKKSQDYNNLSKNTKKFMKEIQQWAREGLEEIE
;
A
#
# COMPACT_ATOMS: atom_id res chain seq x y z
N MET A 1 -36.49 67.51 11.93
CA MET A 1 -37.75 66.70 11.90
C MET A 1 -37.71 65.91 10.59
N LYS A 2 -37.77 64.58 10.50
CA LYS A 2 -38.51 63.55 11.25
C LYS A 2 -37.62 62.31 11.52
N LYS A 3 -37.99 61.59 12.59
CA LYS A 3 -37.47 60.30 13.05
C LYS A 3 -38.04 59.16 12.18
N LEU A 4 -37.30 58.05 12.04
CA LEU A 4 -37.74 56.72 12.48
C LEU A 4 -36.62 55.67 12.31
N LEU A 5 -36.28 55.04 13.44
CA LEU A 5 -35.53 53.79 13.52
C LEU A 5 -36.37 52.65 12.95
N THR A 6 -35.75 51.64 12.31
CA THR A 6 -35.86 50.27 12.82
C THR A 6 -34.69 49.39 12.38
N LEU A 7 -34.16 48.70 13.38
CA LEU A 7 -33.18 47.62 13.38
C LEU A 7 -33.89 46.32 12.94
N PHE A 8 -33.31 45.52 12.05
CA PHE A 8 -33.48 44.05 12.08
C PHE A 8 -32.23 43.38 11.51
N SER A 9 -31.52 42.71 12.42
CA SER A 9 -30.55 41.65 12.16
C SER A 9 -31.22 40.46 11.47
N VAL A 10 -30.61 39.88 10.43
CA VAL A 10 -30.38 38.42 10.35
C VAL A 10 -29.22 38.14 9.40
N THR A 11 -28.19 37.48 9.91
CA THR A 11 -27.21 36.68 9.20
C THR A 11 -27.87 35.69 8.24
N SER A 12 -27.47 35.65 6.96
CA SER A 12 -27.48 34.38 6.22
C SER A 12 -26.46 34.39 5.09
N LEU A 13 -25.39 33.66 5.38
CA LEU A 13 -24.59 32.79 4.54
C LEU A 13 -24.16 33.29 3.15
N PHE A 14 -22.84 33.52 3.08
CA PHE A 14 -22.00 33.33 1.92
C PHE A 14 -22.45 32.12 1.09
N VAL A 15 -23.04 32.37 -0.08
CA VAL A 15 -22.97 31.42 -1.18
C VAL A 15 -21.66 31.73 -1.92
N SER A 16 -20.53 31.35 -1.33
CA SER A 16 -19.34 31.13 -2.13
C SER A 16 -19.55 29.82 -2.87
N THR A 17 -20.05 29.90 -4.11
CA THR A 17 -19.81 28.85 -5.08
C THR A 17 -18.31 28.83 -5.35
N SER A 18 -17.55 28.26 -4.42
CA SER A 18 -16.22 27.75 -4.70
C SER A 18 -16.46 26.68 -5.74
N ASN A 19 -16.20 27.01 -7.00
CA ASN A 19 -15.89 26.01 -8.00
C ASN A 19 -14.73 25.21 -7.39
N MET A 20 -15.04 24.09 -6.73
CA MET A 20 -14.06 23.05 -6.47
C MET A 20 -13.59 22.65 -7.85
N VAL A 21 -12.47 23.25 -8.26
CA VAL A 21 -11.62 22.66 -9.26
C VAL A 21 -11.19 21.36 -8.63
N ILE A 22 -11.93 20.28 -8.92
CA ILE A 22 -11.41 18.94 -8.77
C ILE A 22 -10.21 18.94 -9.72
N SER A 23 -9.05 19.25 -9.16
CA SER A 23 -7.80 18.90 -9.77
C SER A 23 -7.88 17.39 -9.94
N CYS A 24 -8.25 16.94 -11.13
CA CYS A 24 -7.86 15.61 -11.58
C CYS A 24 -6.34 15.66 -11.64
N GLU A 25 -5.69 15.53 -10.48
CA GLU A 25 -4.28 15.22 -10.41
C GLU A 25 -4.13 13.96 -11.26
N LYS A 26 -3.49 14.14 -12.42
CA LYS A 26 -3.11 13.01 -13.26
C LYS A 26 -2.37 12.05 -12.34
N GLU A 27 -2.89 10.83 -12.24
CA GLU A 27 -2.33 9.73 -11.48
C GLU A 27 -0.80 9.78 -11.65
N LYS A 28 -0.07 10.14 -10.58
CA LYS A 28 1.38 10.14 -10.64
C LYS A 28 1.78 8.72 -10.99
N VAL A 29 2.48 8.56 -12.11
CA VAL A 29 2.94 7.25 -12.56
C VAL A 29 4.03 6.83 -11.58
N ILE A 30 3.65 5.98 -10.63
CA ILE A 30 4.61 5.26 -9.80
C ILE A 30 5.22 4.19 -10.72
N ASN A 31 6.48 4.38 -11.09
CA ASN A 31 7.22 3.40 -11.88
C ASN A 31 7.73 2.30 -10.96
N PHE A 32 6.97 1.21 -10.89
CA PHE A 32 7.43 0.01 -10.22
C PHE A 32 8.35 -0.78 -11.15
N VAL A 33 9.39 -1.40 -10.59
CA VAL A 33 10.36 -2.22 -11.32
C VAL A 33 10.44 -3.58 -10.63
N LEU A 34 10.34 -4.65 -11.42
CA LEU A 34 10.57 -6.00 -10.92
C LEU A 34 12.08 -6.20 -10.71
N PRO A 35 12.51 -6.77 -9.56
CA PRO A 35 13.90 -7.13 -9.36
C PRO A 35 14.27 -8.35 -10.23
N GLU A 36 15.57 -8.59 -10.38
CA GLU A 36 16.06 -9.87 -10.90
C GLU A 36 15.63 -11.03 -9.99
N GLN A 37 15.61 -12.24 -10.54
CA GLN A 37 15.30 -13.43 -9.75
C GLN A 37 16.42 -13.67 -8.71
N PRO A 38 16.08 -14.00 -7.44
CA PRO A 38 17.10 -14.35 -6.46
C PRO A 38 17.87 -15.59 -6.93
N GLN A 39 19.19 -15.60 -6.72
CA GLN A 39 20.08 -16.70 -7.09
C GLN A 39 20.49 -17.55 -5.89
N SER A 40 20.16 -17.10 -4.67
CA SER A 40 20.52 -17.75 -3.41
C SER A 40 19.52 -17.46 -2.29
N GLU A 41 19.58 -18.25 -1.21
CA GLU A 41 18.88 -17.94 0.05
C GLU A 41 19.31 -16.59 0.63
N GLU A 42 20.57 -16.20 0.43
CA GLU A 42 21.10 -14.92 0.90
C GLU A 42 20.40 -13.74 0.21
N ASP A 43 20.17 -13.84 -1.11
CA ASP A 43 19.42 -12.82 -1.86
C ASP A 43 17.97 -12.70 -1.35
N ILE A 44 17.37 -13.82 -0.95
CA ILE A 44 16.02 -13.84 -0.35
C ILE A 44 16.02 -13.10 0.98
N VAL A 45 17.01 -13.35 1.84
CA VAL A 45 17.14 -12.67 3.14
C VAL A 45 17.35 -11.17 2.94
N ASP A 46 18.26 -10.77 2.05
CA ASP A 46 18.55 -9.36 1.77
C ASP A 46 17.32 -8.63 1.22
N ALA A 47 16.57 -9.27 0.33
CA ALA A 47 15.33 -8.73 -0.18
C ALA A 47 14.26 -8.59 0.91
N LEU A 48 14.10 -9.60 1.78
CA LEU A 48 13.12 -9.57 2.87
C LEU A 48 13.44 -8.48 3.89
N ASP A 49 14.71 -8.37 4.32
CA ASP A 49 15.18 -7.29 5.21
C ASP A 49 14.85 -5.92 4.58
N TYR A 50 15.20 -5.72 3.30
CA TYR A 50 14.93 -4.48 2.58
C TYR A 50 13.42 -4.15 2.52
N TYR A 51 12.58 -5.07 2.05
CA TYR A 51 11.16 -4.77 1.86
C TYR A 51 10.41 -4.58 3.17
N ILE A 52 10.80 -5.29 4.23
CA ILE A 52 10.21 -5.10 5.56
C ILE A 52 10.57 -3.72 6.11
N ASP A 53 11.83 -3.29 5.98
CA ASP A 53 12.27 -1.97 6.42
C ASP A 53 11.60 -0.84 5.62
N GLU A 54 11.54 -0.95 4.29
CA GLU A 54 10.86 0.04 3.44
C GLU A 54 9.35 0.09 3.73
N LYS A 55 8.72 -1.07 3.95
CA LYS A 55 7.32 -1.11 4.35
C LYS A 55 7.10 -0.43 5.70
N ALA A 56 7.98 -0.65 6.68
CA ALA A 56 7.88 -0.03 7.99
C ALA A 56 7.96 1.51 7.89
N LYS A 57 8.89 2.03 7.09
CA LYS A 57 9.02 3.49 6.84
C LYS A 57 7.75 4.08 6.23
N VAL A 58 7.19 3.40 5.24
CA VAL A 58 5.96 3.86 4.56
C VAL A 58 4.73 3.75 5.47
N ASP A 59 4.63 2.67 6.25
CA ASP A 59 3.55 2.50 7.21
C ASP A 59 3.63 3.53 8.34
N GLU A 60 4.81 3.99 8.74
CA GLU A 60 4.97 5.08 9.70
C GLU A 60 4.35 6.38 9.17
N ILE A 61 4.56 6.70 7.88
CA ILE A 61 3.93 7.87 7.23
C ILE A 61 2.41 7.73 7.29
N ILE A 62 1.87 6.59 6.85
CA ILE A 62 0.41 6.33 6.86
C ILE A 62 -0.14 6.39 8.29
N ASN A 63 0.55 5.80 9.25
CA ASN A 63 0.14 5.78 10.65
C ASN A 63 0.17 7.18 11.26
N SER A 64 1.15 8.02 10.93
CA SER A 64 1.21 9.40 11.40
C SER A 64 -0.01 10.20 10.93
N GLU A 65 -0.46 9.98 9.69
CA GLU A 65 -1.66 10.61 9.13
C GLU A 65 -2.95 10.05 9.76
N LEU A 66 -3.00 8.75 10.07
CA LEU A 66 -4.13 8.13 10.75
C LEU A 66 -4.23 8.51 12.23
N VAL A 67 -3.10 8.68 12.94
CA VAL A 67 -3.04 9.08 14.35
C VAL A 67 -3.55 10.52 14.54
N ALA A 68 -3.31 11.39 13.57
CA ALA A 68 -3.93 12.73 13.52
C ALA A 68 -5.48 12.66 13.46
N CYS A 69 -6.05 11.49 13.19
CA CYS A 69 -7.48 11.22 13.07
C CYS A 69 -7.93 10.07 14.01
N SER A 70 -7.44 10.05 15.26
CA SER A 70 -7.67 8.95 16.23
C SER A 70 -9.16 8.60 16.48
N ASN A 71 -10.07 9.57 16.32
CA ASN A 71 -11.52 9.39 16.50
C ASN A 71 -12.30 9.25 15.18
N CYS A 72 -11.62 9.01 14.06
CA CYS A 72 -12.24 8.99 12.76
C CYS A 72 -12.95 7.67 12.47
N ASN A 73 -14.12 7.76 11.85
CA ASN A 73 -14.89 6.59 11.41
C ASN A 73 -14.22 5.93 10.19
N GLU A 74 -14.71 4.75 9.80
CA GLU A 74 -14.12 3.95 8.72
C GLU A 74 -14.07 4.70 7.38
N ASN A 75 -15.08 5.49 7.06
CA ASN A 75 -15.08 6.31 5.84
C ASN A 75 -14.01 7.40 5.86
N GLN A 76 -13.81 8.06 7.01
CA GLN A 76 -12.77 9.07 7.17
C GLN A 76 -11.36 8.46 7.13
N LYS A 77 -11.17 7.29 7.73
CA LYS A 77 -9.91 6.53 7.62
C LYS A 77 -9.63 6.11 6.18
N ASN A 78 -10.65 5.63 5.46
CA ASN A 78 -10.54 5.31 4.05
C ASN A 78 -10.19 6.55 3.20
N GLN A 79 -10.76 7.70 3.54
CA GLN A 79 -10.42 8.95 2.87
C GLN A 79 -8.96 9.38 3.15
N ILE A 80 -8.47 9.20 4.37
CA ILE A 80 -7.04 9.44 4.69
C ILE A 80 -6.18 8.50 3.87
N LEU A 81 -6.47 7.19 3.86
CA LEU A 81 -5.71 6.22 3.08
C LEU A 81 -5.71 6.51 1.57
N LEU A 82 -6.82 7.06 1.05
CA LEU A 82 -6.90 7.56 -0.33
C LEU A 82 -6.02 8.80 -0.53
N ASN A 83 -5.97 9.70 0.46
CA ASN A 83 -5.19 10.93 0.43
C ASN A 83 -3.67 10.66 0.64
N SER A 84 -3.29 9.63 1.40
CA SER A 84 -1.91 9.11 1.52
C SER A 84 -1.42 8.45 0.22
N GLY A 85 -2.09 8.70 -0.91
CA GLY A 85 -2.27 7.79 -2.02
C GLY A 85 -1.02 7.03 -2.46
N GLU A 86 0.11 7.72 -2.62
CA GLU A 86 1.39 7.13 -3.01
C GLU A 86 2.00 6.21 -1.95
N ALA A 87 2.06 6.65 -0.69
CA ALA A 87 2.53 5.83 0.43
C ALA A 87 1.68 4.55 0.57
N ARG A 88 0.35 4.67 0.45
CA ARG A 88 -0.51 3.49 0.51
C ARG A 88 -0.26 2.51 -0.63
N GLN A 89 -0.04 3.00 -1.85
CA GLN A 89 0.33 2.14 -2.98
C GLN A 89 1.65 1.40 -2.71
N TRP A 90 2.68 2.12 -2.25
CA TRP A 90 4.00 1.54 -1.95
C TRP A 90 3.96 0.50 -0.83
N SER A 91 3.26 0.79 0.27
CA SER A 91 3.08 -0.17 1.38
C SER A 91 2.49 -1.50 0.89
N VAL A 92 1.52 -1.44 -0.02
CA VAL A 92 0.92 -2.65 -0.61
C VAL A 92 1.87 -3.36 -1.57
N VAL A 93 2.66 -2.63 -2.36
CA VAL A 93 3.67 -3.24 -3.23
C VAL A 93 4.76 -3.95 -2.42
N TYR A 94 5.28 -3.33 -1.36
CA TYR A 94 6.25 -3.96 -0.48
C TYR A 94 5.69 -5.20 0.22
N GLU A 95 4.46 -5.14 0.74
CA GLU A 95 3.77 -6.33 1.28
C GLU A 95 3.65 -7.44 0.24
N THR A 96 3.42 -7.08 -1.03
CA THR A 96 3.31 -8.06 -2.12
C THR A 96 4.64 -8.77 -2.37
N PHE A 97 5.75 -8.04 -2.40
CA PHE A 97 7.07 -8.66 -2.49
C PHE A 97 7.39 -9.53 -1.28
N ILE A 98 7.15 -9.05 -0.06
CA ILE A 98 7.37 -9.84 1.17
C ILE A 98 6.64 -11.19 1.09
N LYS A 99 5.36 -11.18 0.73
CA LYS A 99 4.59 -12.41 0.56
C LYS A 99 5.11 -13.27 -0.60
N ALA A 100 5.48 -12.68 -1.73
CA ALA A 100 6.05 -13.41 -2.85
C ALA A 100 7.34 -14.16 -2.47
N TYR A 101 8.24 -13.50 -1.74
CA TYR A 101 9.47 -14.12 -1.25
C TYR A 101 9.17 -15.23 -0.25
N LYS A 102 8.34 -14.97 0.77
CA LYS A 102 7.98 -15.96 1.79
C LYS A 102 7.20 -17.15 1.26
N SER A 103 6.43 -16.99 0.19
CA SER A 103 5.60 -18.05 -0.38
C SER A 103 6.29 -18.83 -1.49
N TYR A 104 6.78 -18.15 -2.53
CA TYR A 104 7.29 -18.80 -3.72
C TYR A 104 8.81 -18.92 -3.73
N LYS A 105 9.55 -17.86 -3.39
CA LYS A 105 11.01 -17.91 -3.46
C LYS A 105 11.58 -18.84 -2.39
N MET A 106 11.04 -18.78 -1.17
CA MET A 106 11.40 -19.75 -0.13
C MET A 106 10.98 -21.19 -0.48
N LEU A 107 9.90 -21.39 -1.23
CA LEU A 107 9.54 -22.71 -1.75
C LEU A 107 10.55 -23.19 -2.79
N ILE A 108 10.95 -22.33 -3.73
CA ILE A 108 11.86 -22.68 -4.82
C ILE A 108 13.23 -23.12 -4.31
N PHE A 109 13.72 -22.46 -3.26
CA PHE A 109 14.98 -22.79 -2.61
C PHE A 109 14.82 -23.84 -1.48
N ASP A 110 13.64 -24.44 -1.33
CA ASP A 110 13.30 -25.43 -0.30
C ASP A 110 13.70 -25.03 1.14
N CYS A 111 13.49 -23.78 1.51
CA CYS A 111 13.77 -23.28 2.85
C CYS A 111 12.46 -23.03 3.63
N GLU A 112 12.32 -23.66 4.79
CA GLU A 112 11.16 -23.47 5.67
C GLU A 112 11.29 -22.19 6.53
N GLU A 113 12.52 -21.84 6.88
CA GLU A 113 12.82 -20.69 7.74
C GLU A 113 14.16 -20.07 7.34
N LEU A 114 14.22 -18.74 7.30
CA LEU A 114 15.44 -17.96 7.08
C LEU A 114 15.59 -16.93 8.21
N GLU A 115 16.82 -16.60 8.59
CA GLU A 115 17.10 -15.63 9.65
C GLU A 115 17.47 -14.26 9.07
N SER A 116 16.83 -13.21 9.57
CA SER A 116 17.13 -11.81 9.22
C SER A 116 18.56 -11.44 9.61
N LYS A 117 19.25 -10.69 8.75
CA LYS A 117 20.58 -10.13 9.06
C LYS A 117 20.49 -8.89 9.96
N THR A 118 19.37 -8.17 9.91
CA THR A 118 19.20 -6.87 10.58
C THR A 118 18.45 -6.93 11.91
N SER A 119 17.57 -7.92 12.11
CA SER A 119 16.59 -7.90 13.20
C SER A 119 16.54 -9.14 14.09
N GLN A 120 17.35 -10.18 13.83
CA GLN A 120 17.25 -11.51 14.47
C GLN A 120 15.84 -12.15 14.37
N ILE A 121 14.97 -11.62 13.51
CA ILE A 121 13.65 -12.17 13.23
C ILE A 121 13.81 -13.35 12.27
N LYS A 122 12.99 -14.38 12.46
CA LYS A 122 12.90 -15.52 11.56
C LYS A 122 11.77 -15.33 10.55
N TYR A 123 12.10 -15.40 9.27
CA TYR A 123 11.17 -15.44 8.16
C TYR A 123 10.72 -16.87 7.95
N LYS A 124 9.43 -17.13 8.09
CA LYS A 124 8.85 -18.46 7.88
C LYS A 124 8.20 -18.56 6.52
N ARG A 125 8.39 -19.69 5.85
CA ARG A 125 7.73 -20.02 4.58
C ARG A 125 6.21 -19.96 4.76
N GLU A 126 5.55 -19.29 3.82
CA GLU A 126 4.09 -19.23 3.74
C GLU A 126 3.59 -20.14 2.61
N SER A 127 2.35 -20.61 2.70
CA SER A 127 1.75 -21.34 1.57
C SER A 127 1.61 -20.43 0.35
N THR A 128 1.88 -20.95 -0.83
CA THR A 128 1.65 -20.27 -2.12
C THR A 128 0.18 -19.85 -2.29
N ASN A 129 -0.76 -20.65 -1.78
CA ASN A 129 -2.19 -20.32 -1.79
C ASN A 129 -2.51 -19.04 -0.99
N SER A 130 -1.81 -18.80 0.12
CA SER A 130 -2.01 -17.59 0.93
C SER A 130 -1.69 -16.33 0.14
N PHE A 131 -0.58 -16.36 -0.60
CA PHE A 131 -0.18 -15.25 -1.46
C PHE A 131 -1.13 -15.08 -2.66
N ASP A 132 -1.52 -16.16 -3.32
CA ASP A 132 -2.47 -16.09 -4.44
C ASP A 132 -3.84 -15.53 -4.02
N GLU A 133 -4.35 -15.95 -2.86
CA GLU A 133 -5.57 -15.39 -2.30
C GLU A 133 -5.44 -13.90 -1.96
N TYR A 134 -4.28 -13.49 -1.45
CA TYR A 134 -3.99 -12.08 -1.18
C TYR A 134 -4.05 -11.24 -2.46
N ILE A 135 -3.42 -11.69 -3.54
CA ILE A 135 -3.47 -11.01 -4.86
C ILE A 135 -4.91 -10.96 -5.37
N LYS A 136 -5.67 -12.04 -5.23
CA LYS A 136 -7.07 -12.09 -5.67
C LYS A 136 -7.93 -11.08 -4.91
N LYS A 137 -7.83 -11.07 -3.57
CA LYS A 137 -8.60 -10.16 -2.70
C LYS A 137 -8.24 -8.69 -2.94
N SER A 138 -6.97 -8.38 -3.21
CA SER A 138 -6.53 -6.99 -3.43
C SER A 138 -7.11 -6.36 -4.70
N GLN A 139 -7.59 -7.16 -5.67
CA GLN A 139 -8.23 -6.64 -6.88
C GLN A 139 -9.52 -5.87 -6.57
N ASP A 140 -10.19 -6.21 -5.47
CA ASP A 140 -11.45 -5.61 -5.05
C ASP A 140 -11.25 -4.37 -4.17
N TYR A 141 -10.00 -3.98 -3.87
CA TYR A 141 -9.73 -2.83 -3.01
C TYR A 141 -9.92 -1.51 -3.77
N ASN A 142 -10.90 -0.70 -3.36
CA ASN A 142 -11.22 0.57 -3.99
C ASN A 142 -10.16 1.67 -3.75
N ASN A 143 -9.30 1.49 -2.76
CA ASN A 143 -8.20 2.40 -2.40
C ASN A 143 -6.87 2.05 -3.08
N LEU A 144 -6.86 1.09 -4.01
CA LEU A 144 -5.69 0.78 -4.84
C LEU A 144 -5.89 1.26 -6.27
N SER A 145 -4.84 1.89 -6.79
CA SER A 145 -4.77 2.35 -8.17
C SER A 145 -4.80 1.18 -9.15
N LYS A 146 -5.20 1.43 -10.40
CA LYS A 146 -5.15 0.40 -11.44
C LYS A 146 -3.71 -0.07 -11.69
N ASN A 147 -2.75 0.85 -11.60
CA ASN A 147 -1.33 0.55 -11.81
C ASN A 147 -0.78 -0.35 -10.72
N THR A 148 -1.11 -0.08 -9.46
CA THR A 148 -0.70 -0.93 -8.33
C THR A 148 -1.29 -2.33 -8.47
N LYS A 149 -2.60 -2.44 -8.78
CA LYS A 149 -3.24 -3.75 -8.99
C LYS A 149 -2.61 -4.54 -10.14
N LYS A 150 -2.27 -3.86 -11.23
CA LYS A 150 -1.54 -4.45 -12.37
C LYS A 150 -0.17 -4.93 -11.93
N PHE A 151 0.60 -4.10 -11.23
CA PHE A 151 1.93 -4.45 -10.77
C PHE A 151 1.94 -5.61 -9.77
N MET A 152 0.96 -5.68 -8.86
CA MET A 152 0.80 -6.83 -7.97
C MET A 152 0.65 -8.16 -8.74
N LYS A 153 -0.05 -8.16 -9.89
CA LYS A 153 -0.14 -9.34 -10.75
C LYS A 153 1.18 -9.64 -11.46
N GLU A 154 1.92 -8.60 -11.86
CA GLU A 154 3.26 -8.77 -12.43
C GLU A 154 4.22 -9.39 -11.41
N ILE A 155 4.16 -8.97 -10.14
CA ILE A 155 4.89 -9.63 -9.03
C ILE A 155 4.43 -11.08 -8.87
N GLN A 156 3.13 -11.37 -8.94
CA GLN A 156 2.63 -12.74 -8.84
C GLN A 156 3.20 -13.64 -9.94
N GLN A 157 3.26 -13.15 -11.17
CA GLN A 157 3.86 -13.87 -12.29
C GLN A 157 5.38 -14.06 -12.07
N TRP A 158 6.09 -12.99 -11.75
CA TRP A 158 7.52 -13.01 -11.42
C TRP A 158 7.85 -13.98 -10.27
N ALA A 159 6.96 -14.06 -9.26
CA ALA A 159 7.16 -14.93 -8.11
C ALA A 159 7.15 -16.41 -8.50
N ARG A 160 6.34 -16.77 -9.50
CA ARG A 160 6.17 -18.13 -9.97
C ARG A 160 7.27 -18.62 -10.90
N GLU A 161 8.06 -17.71 -11.47
CA GLU A 161 9.23 -18.10 -12.26
C GLU A 161 10.17 -18.95 -11.39
N GLY A 162 10.56 -20.12 -11.91
CA GLY A 162 11.36 -21.13 -11.20
C GLY A 162 10.55 -22.30 -10.62
N LEU A 163 9.20 -22.25 -10.58
CA LEU A 163 8.38 -23.39 -10.14
C LEU A 163 8.40 -24.57 -11.10
N GLU A 164 8.51 -24.31 -12.41
CA GLU A 164 8.50 -25.35 -13.45
C GLU A 164 9.70 -26.31 -13.34
N GLU A 165 10.73 -25.95 -12.56
CA GLU A 165 11.91 -26.77 -12.32
C GLU A 165 11.73 -27.75 -11.13
N ILE A 166 10.60 -27.66 -10.42
CA ILE A 166 10.33 -28.39 -9.17
C ILE A 166 9.19 -29.43 -9.36
N GLU A 167 8.35 -29.27 -10.38
CA GLU A 167 7.28 -30.23 -10.77
C GLU A 167 7.80 -31.37 -11.65
#